data_AF-A0A957KHY8-F1
#
_entry.id   AF-A0A957KHY8-F1
#
_cell.length_a   1.000
_cell.length_b   1.000
_cell.length_c   1.000
_cell.angle_alpha   90.00
_cell.angle_beta   90.00
_cell.angle_gamma   90.00
#
_symmetry.space_group_name_H-M   'P 1'
#
loop_
_entity.id
_entity.type
_entity.pdbx_description
1 polymer ?
#
loop_
_entity_poly.entity_id
_entity_poly.type
_entity_poly.pdbx_seq_one_letter_code
_entity_poly.pdbx_strand_id
1 'polypeptide(L)'
;MWWVVFFLILVSVMIHVLFWPTGIDPVAWTPPPAPKLTGVYARNNVLADLARIPVGGKAPEDVAVDNLGNLIAGLVDGRIIRVQPDGSHLVTLTHTYGRPLGIVVDGTGRILIADANKGLLSLYPGQKPELLVNQYKAKPLLFTNHLDVTRDGLIYFTDTSTRFPLAHYTADILENRPNGRLFSYNPVSKQLYLLLEGLYFANGVALSADESFLLINETSRYRIRRYWLKGPRAGEDEIFIDNLPGFPDNLSRGPSGLFWCALVSPRKPEIDFVMPYPPLRRLIYRIPERLQPKATRYAFVLGLNEQG
;
A
#
# COMPACT_ATOMS: atom_id res chain seq x y z
N MET A 1 -14.02 -18.18 48.45
CA MET A 1 -13.82 -19.06 47.28
C MET A 1 -13.89 -18.29 45.95
N TRP A 2 -14.96 -17.52 45.67
CA TRP A 2 -15.11 -16.74 44.44
C TRP A 2 -14.01 -15.69 44.18
N TRP A 3 -13.54 -14.98 45.20
CA TRP A 3 -12.47 -13.99 45.07
C TRP A 3 -11.11 -14.59 44.66
N VAL A 4 -10.82 -15.83 45.08
CA VAL A 4 -9.60 -16.55 44.70
C VAL A 4 -9.69 -16.97 43.23
N VAL A 5 -10.83 -17.48 42.79
CA VAL A 5 -11.07 -17.82 41.37
C VAL A 5 -10.95 -16.58 40.49
N PHE A 6 -11.56 -15.47 40.89
CA PHE A 6 -11.46 -14.19 40.18
C PHE A 6 -10.02 -13.67 40.10
N PHE A 7 -9.28 -13.73 41.22
CA PHE A 7 -7.87 -13.34 41.26
C PHE A 7 -7.00 -14.23 40.35
N LEU A 8 -7.21 -15.55 40.37
CA LEU A 8 -6.48 -16.48 39.50
C LEU A 8 -6.81 -16.25 38.02
N ILE A 9 -8.06 -15.92 37.66
CA ILE A 9 -8.43 -15.52 36.31
C ILE A 9 -7.71 -14.23 35.92
N LEU A 10 -7.68 -13.22 36.79
CA LEU A 10 -6.96 -11.97 36.53
C LEU A 10 -5.45 -12.19 36.33
N VAL A 11 -4.83 -13.00 37.18
CA VAL A 11 -3.41 -13.35 37.07
C VAL A 11 -3.13 -14.14 35.79
N SER A 12 -3.99 -15.10 35.44
CA SER A 12 -3.86 -15.87 34.19
C SER A 12 -4.01 -14.99 32.95
N VAL A 13 -4.99 -14.08 32.94
CA VAL A 13 -5.16 -13.07 31.88
C VAL A 13 -3.95 -12.16 31.81
N MET A 14 -3.42 -11.72 32.95
CA MET A 14 -2.22 -10.88 33.02
C MET A 14 -0.98 -11.62 32.50
N ILE A 15 -0.76 -12.87 32.89
CA ILE A 15 0.34 -13.72 32.39
C ILE A 15 0.20 -13.93 30.88
N HIS A 16 -1.01 -14.23 30.40
CA HIS A 16 -1.26 -14.36 28.96
C HIS A 16 -0.94 -13.06 28.22
N VAL A 17 -1.42 -11.90 28.70
CA VAL A 17 -1.14 -10.59 28.10
C VAL A 17 0.34 -10.19 28.19
N LEU A 18 1.10 -10.68 29.18
CA LEU A 18 2.52 -10.33 29.31
C LEU A 18 3.44 -11.26 28.52
N PHE A 19 3.10 -12.54 28.41
CA PHE A 19 4.02 -13.58 27.94
C PHE A 19 3.56 -14.33 26.69
N TRP A 20 2.32 -14.15 26.21
CA TRP A 20 1.87 -14.83 24.98
C TRP A 20 2.69 -14.38 23.76
N PRO A 21 3.13 -15.30 22.88
CA PRO A 21 3.87 -14.96 21.67
C PRO A 21 3.05 -14.07 20.73
N THR A 22 3.62 -12.97 20.24
CA THR A 22 2.89 -11.98 19.43
C THR A 22 3.09 -12.13 17.93
N GLY A 23 3.96 -13.04 17.47
CA GLY A 23 4.26 -13.22 16.04
C GLY A 23 5.02 -12.04 15.38
N ILE A 24 5.03 -10.87 16.01
CA ILE A 24 5.84 -9.70 15.65
C ILE A 24 7.18 -9.71 16.39
N ASP A 25 8.23 -9.25 15.70
CA ASP A 25 9.57 -9.05 16.24
C ASP A 25 10.05 -7.60 16.04
N PRO A 26 9.53 -6.66 16.84
CA PRO A 26 9.69 -5.25 16.53
C PRO A 26 11.14 -4.77 16.71
N VAL A 27 11.62 -3.91 15.80
CA VAL A 27 12.95 -3.27 15.91
C VAL A 27 12.82 -1.81 16.30
N ALA A 28 13.64 -1.36 17.25
CA ALA A 28 13.57 0.02 17.73
C ALA A 28 13.87 1.00 16.60
N TRP A 29 13.00 1.98 16.44
CA TRP A 29 13.21 3.10 15.53
C TRP A 29 12.68 4.35 16.21
N THR A 30 13.44 5.44 16.13
CA THR A 30 13.01 6.75 16.60
C THR A 30 12.61 7.57 15.38
N PRO A 31 11.31 7.76 15.13
CA PRO A 31 10.86 8.61 14.04
C PRO A 31 11.32 10.06 14.29
N PRO A 32 11.76 10.79 13.25
CA PRO A 32 11.96 12.23 13.37
C PRO A 32 10.63 12.91 13.75
N PRO A 33 10.67 14.10 14.39
CA PRO A 33 9.47 14.86 14.71
C PRO A 33 8.62 15.10 13.45
N ALA A 34 7.32 14.83 13.55
CA ALA A 34 6.39 15.03 12.45
C ALA A 34 6.41 16.51 11.99
N PRO A 35 6.49 16.79 10.68
CA PRO A 35 6.36 18.14 10.18
C PRO A 35 5.03 18.77 10.58
N LYS A 36 5.04 20.08 10.82
CA LYS A 36 3.81 20.85 11.03
C LYS A 36 3.04 20.94 9.70
N LEU A 37 1.71 20.86 9.79
CA LEU A 37 0.81 21.09 8.64
C LEU A 37 0.70 22.59 8.32
N THR A 38 1.82 23.15 7.87
CA THR A 38 2.02 24.57 7.52
C THR A 38 2.81 24.67 6.21
N GLY A 39 2.82 25.84 5.56
CA GLY A 39 3.53 26.03 4.29
C GLY A 39 2.98 25.11 3.20
N VAL A 40 3.84 24.31 2.57
CA VAL A 40 3.45 23.34 1.52
C VAL A 40 2.51 22.23 2.04
N TYR A 41 2.46 22.00 3.36
CA TYR A 41 1.54 21.07 4.00
C TYR A 41 0.32 21.76 4.65
N ALA A 42 0.14 23.06 4.42
CA ALA A 42 -0.99 23.79 4.99
C ALA A 42 -2.31 23.22 4.48
N ARG A 43 -3.27 23.08 5.40
CA ARG A 43 -4.62 22.64 5.07
C ARG A 43 -5.30 23.66 4.16
N ASN A 44 -6.02 23.16 3.15
CA ASN A 44 -6.82 23.95 2.24
C ASN A 44 -8.10 23.18 1.88
N ASN A 45 -8.98 23.83 1.10
CA ASN A 45 -10.29 23.29 0.72
C ASN A 45 -10.41 22.97 -0.76
N VAL A 46 -9.29 22.80 -1.49
CA VAL A 46 -9.30 22.54 -2.94
C VAL A 46 -10.11 21.28 -3.30
N LEU A 47 -10.15 20.30 -2.40
CA LEU A 47 -10.89 19.04 -2.54
C LEU A 47 -12.23 19.02 -1.77
N ALA A 48 -12.72 20.16 -1.30
CA ALA A 48 -13.96 20.21 -0.51
C ALA A 48 -15.21 19.88 -1.34
N ASP A 49 -15.23 20.28 -2.62
CA ASP A 49 -16.38 20.16 -3.52
C ASP A 49 -16.29 18.97 -4.49
N LEU A 50 -15.63 17.89 -4.06
CA LEU A 50 -15.51 16.67 -4.88
C LEU A 50 -16.85 15.95 -5.02
N ALA A 51 -17.23 15.64 -6.26
CA ALA A 51 -18.32 14.73 -6.55
C ALA A 51 -17.93 13.29 -6.14
N ARG A 52 -18.86 12.59 -5.48
CA ARG A 52 -18.69 11.18 -5.12
C ARG A 52 -19.36 10.29 -6.14
N ILE A 53 -18.59 9.39 -6.74
CA ILE A 53 -19.07 8.45 -7.74
C ILE A 53 -19.49 7.15 -7.03
N PRO A 54 -20.75 6.69 -7.15
CA PRO A 54 -21.18 5.42 -6.60
C PRO A 54 -20.49 4.24 -7.31
N VAL A 55 -19.87 3.34 -6.54
CA VAL A 55 -19.17 2.16 -7.07
C VAL A 55 -19.93 0.84 -6.88
N GLY A 56 -21.17 0.90 -6.35
CA GLY A 56 -22.00 -0.29 -6.09
C GLY A 56 -21.37 -1.31 -5.11
N GLY A 57 -20.56 -0.82 -4.17
CA GLY A 57 -19.84 -1.62 -3.19
C GLY A 57 -19.06 -0.76 -2.19
N LYS A 58 -18.04 -1.35 -1.57
CA LYS A 58 -17.26 -0.70 -0.49
C LYS A 58 -15.76 -0.77 -0.75
N ALA A 59 -15.08 0.24 -0.21
CA ALA A 59 -13.64 0.39 -0.14
C ALA A 59 -12.91 0.10 -1.48
N PRO A 60 -13.27 0.82 -2.57
CA PRO A 60 -12.35 0.95 -3.69
C PRO A 60 -11.03 1.52 -3.16
N GLU A 61 -9.92 0.89 -3.52
CA GLU A 61 -8.60 1.25 -3.02
C GLU A 61 -7.86 2.11 -4.04
N ASP A 62 -7.75 1.62 -5.27
CA ASP A 62 -7.20 2.36 -6.40
C ASP A 62 -8.24 2.59 -7.52
N VAL A 63 -7.91 3.51 -8.43
CA VAL A 63 -8.71 3.85 -9.62
C VAL A 63 -7.81 4.03 -10.84
N ALA A 64 -8.15 3.33 -11.92
CA ALA A 64 -7.55 3.55 -13.24
C ALA A 64 -8.58 4.12 -14.22
N VAL A 65 -8.09 4.74 -15.29
CA VAL A 65 -8.92 5.25 -16.38
C VAL A 65 -8.63 4.42 -17.62
N ASP A 66 -9.67 3.84 -18.23
CA ASP A 66 -9.52 3.10 -19.49
C ASP A 66 -9.39 4.04 -20.71
N ASN A 67 -9.06 3.48 -21.87
CA ASN A 67 -8.88 4.24 -23.11
C ASN A 67 -10.14 4.98 -23.60
N LEU A 68 -11.31 4.69 -23.02
CA LEU A 68 -12.58 5.35 -23.33
C LEU A 68 -12.98 6.38 -22.25
N GLY A 69 -12.14 6.60 -21.23
CA GLY A 69 -12.40 7.52 -20.13
C GLY A 69 -13.28 6.94 -19.02
N ASN A 70 -13.57 5.64 -19.01
CA ASN A 70 -14.28 5.02 -17.90
C ASN A 70 -13.33 4.76 -16.72
N LEU A 71 -13.87 4.81 -15.52
CA LEU A 71 -13.15 4.51 -14.28
C LEU A 71 -13.22 3.01 -14.00
N ILE A 72 -12.08 2.39 -13.71
CA ILE A 72 -11.93 1.02 -13.27
C ILE A 72 -11.50 1.02 -11.80
N ALA A 73 -12.18 0.25 -10.96
CA ALA A 73 -11.85 0.15 -9.54
C ALA A 73 -12.04 -1.27 -9.02
N GLY A 74 -11.30 -1.61 -7.96
CA GLY A 74 -11.36 -2.90 -7.28
C GLY A 74 -12.01 -2.79 -5.91
N LEU A 75 -13.00 -3.62 -5.63
CA LEU A 75 -13.79 -3.57 -4.40
C LEU A 75 -13.30 -4.56 -3.34
N VAL A 76 -13.74 -4.38 -2.09
CA VAL A 76 -13.31 -5.23 -0.95
C VAL A 76 -13.80 -6.65 -1.02
N ASP A 77 -14.88 -6.89 -1.76
CA ASP A 77 -15.38 -8.23 -2.03
C ASP A 77 -14.63 -8.93 -3.17
N GLY A 78 -13.73 -8.24 -3.88
CA GLY A 78 -12.94 -8.80 -4.99
C GLY A 78 -13.52 -8.52 -6.37
N ARG A 79 -14.62 -7.77 -6.48
CA ARG A 79 -15.14 -7.31 -7.78
C ARG A 79 -14.21 -6.28 -8.41
N ILE A 80 -14.01 -6.40 -9.72
CA ILE A 80 -13.50 -5.32 -10.57
C ILE A 80 -14.68 -4.70 -11.27
N ILE A 81 -14.86 -3.39 -11.10
CA ILE A 81 -15.96 -2.64 -11.69
C ILE A 81 -15.47 -1.69 -12.77
N ARG A 82 -16.38 -1.30 -13.66
CA ARG A 82 -16.22 -0.17 -14.57
C ARG A 82 -17.42 0.75 -14.43
N VAL A 83 -17.18 2.05 -14.37
CA VAL A 83 -18.22 3.08 -14.25
C VAL A 83 -17.81 4.32 -15.05
N GLN A 84 -18.79 5.05 -15.60
CA GLN A 84 -18.49 6.33 -16.22
C GLN A 84 -18.18 7.41 -15.17
N PRO A 85 -17.46 8.49 -15.52
CA PRO A 85 -17.12 9.56 -14.57
C PRO A 85 -18.32 10.25 -13.91
N ASP A 86 -19.50 10.18 -14.53
CA ASP A 86 -20.76 10.70 -13.98
C ASP A 86 -21.48 9.70 -13.04
N GLY A 87 -20.92 8.50 -12.85
CA GLY A 87 -21.49 7.43 -12.05
C GLY A 87 -22.50 6.54 -12.77
N SER A 88 -22.77 6.80 -14.05
CA SER A 88 -23.65 5.97 -14.86
C SER A 88 -22.93 4.72 -15.39
N HIS A 89 -23.69 3.79 -15.97
CA HIS A 89 -23.18 2.57 -16.61
C HIS A 89 -22.24 1.72 -15.73
N LEU A 90 -22.49 1.69 -14.42
CA LEU A 90 -21.77 0.83 -13.50
C LEU A 90 -21.98 -0.66 -13.85
N VAL A 91 -20.90 -1.35 -14.17
CA VAL A 91 -20.89 -2.78 -14.46
C VAL A 91 -19.79 -3.49 -13.69
N THR A 92 -20.06 -4.73 -13.28
CA THR A 92 -18.99 -5.61 -12.76
C THR A 92 -18.36 -6.33 -13.93
N LEU A 93 -17.05 -6.13 -14.13
CA LEU A 93 -16.28 -6.77 -15.19
C LEU A 93 -15.93 -8.22 -14.82
N THR A 94 -15.51 -8.44 -13.58
CA THR A 94 -15.11 -9.76 -13.09
C THR A 94 -15.00 -9.80 -11.57
N HIS A 95 -14.62 -10.96 -11.04
CA HIS A 95 -14.37 -11.19 -9.63
C HIS A 95 -13.01 -11.90 -9.46
N THR A 96 -12.06 -11.28 -8.76
CA THR A 96 -10.76 -11.91 -8.47
C THR A 96 -10.87 -12.93 -7.34
N TYR A 97 -11.91 -12.81 -6.51
CA TYR A 97 -12.07 -13.56 -5.24
C TYR A 97 -10.88 -13.37 -4.29
N GLY A 98 -10.17 -12.25 -4.45
CA GLY A 98 -9.11 -11.79 -3.58
C GLY A 98 -9.45 -10.38 -3.08
N ARG A 99 -8.42 -9.54 -2.97
CA ARG A 99 -8.57 -8.13 -2.59
C ARG A 99 -7.68 -7.29 -3.52
N PRO A 100 -8.25 -6.78 -4.63
CA PRO A 100 -7.58 -5.83 -5.51
C PRO A 100 -7.23 -4.56 -4.72
N LEU A 101 -5.97 -4.15 -4.82
CA LEU A 101 -5.46 -2.92 -4.24
C LEU A 101 -5.09 -1.98 -5.40
N GLY A 102 -3.94 -2.17 -6.05
CA GLY A 102 -3.55 -1.40 -7.24
C GLY A 102 -4.18 -1.90 -8.55
N ILE A 103 -4.53 -0.96 -9.44
CA ILE A 103 -5.08 -1.24 -10.77
C ILE A 103 -4.47 -0.29 -11.79
N VAL A 104 -4.04 -0.82 -12.93
CA VAL A 104 -3.56 -0.03 -14.07
C VAL A 104 -4.17 -0.54 -15.36
N VAL A 105 -4.54 0.36 -16.27
CA VAL A 105 -4.90 0.01 -17.66
C VAL A 105 -3.73 0.36 -18.55
N ASP A 106 -3.20 -0.63 -19.26
CA ASP A 106 -2.10 -0.40 -20.20
C ASP A 106 -2.60 0.12 -21.56
N GLY A 107 -1.67 0.53 -22.43
CA GLY A 107 -2.00 1.09 -23.75
C GLY A 107 -2.80 0.16 -24.67
N THR A 108 -2.84 -1.14 -24.39
CA THR A 108 -3.64 -2.12 -25.15
C THR A 108 -5.07 -2.28 -24.63
N GLY A 109 -5.40 -1.64 -23.50
CA GLY A 109 -6.68 -1.80 -22.81
C GLY A 109 -6.71 -3.02 -21.88
N ARG A 110 -5.56 -3.64 -21.60
CA ARG A 110 -5.44 -4.71 -20.59
C ARG A 110 -5.46 -4.08 -19.21
N ILE A 111 -6.28 -4.63 -18.32
CA ILE A 111 -6.36 -4.26 -16.92
C ILE A 111 -5.38 -5.15 -16.15
N LEU A 112 -4.37 -4.54 -15.55
CA LEU A 112 -3.42 -5.18 -14.64
C LEU A 112 -3.85 -4.90 -13.21
N ILE A 113 -3.78 -5.92 -12.36
CA ILE A 113 -4.33 -5.88 -11.00
C ILE A 113 -3.28 -6.42 -10.03
N ALA A 114 -2.89 -5.61 -9.05
CA ALA A 114 -2.23 -6.08 -7.85
C ALA A 114 -3.30 -6.53 -6.86
N ASP A 115 -3.45 -7.84 -6.67
CA ASP A 115 -4.38 -8.40 -5.71
C ASP A 115 -3.62 -8.95 -4.49
N ALA A 116 -3.94 -8.42 -3.30
CA ALA A 116 -3.25 -8.74 -2.07
C ALA A 116 -3.18 -10.24 -1.77
N ASN A 117 -4.21 -10.99 -2.18
CA ASN A 117 -4.38 -12.41 -1.87
C ASN A 117 -4.07 -13.33 -3.05
N LYS A 118 -4.02 -12.80 -4.28
CA LYS A 118 -3.86 -13.60 -5.50
C LYS A 118 -2.53 -13.36 -6.22
N GLY A 119 -1.83 -12.27 -5.91
CA GLY A 119 -0.64 -11.85 -6.64
C GLY A 119 -0.98 -10.89 -7.78
N LEU A 120 -0.13 -10.88 -8.80
CA LEU A 120 -0.31 -10.05 -9.98
C LEU A 120 -1.22 -10.77 -10.99
N LEU A 121 -2.31 -10.11 -11.37
CA LEU A 121 -3.30 -10.62 -12.33
C LEU A 121 -3.35 -9.71 -13.56
N SER A 122 -3.82 -10.28 -14.67
CA SER A 122 -4.21 -9.53 -15.86
C SER A 122 -5.63 -9.87 -16.29
N LEU A 123 -6.30 -8.92 -16.91
CA LEU A 123 -7.67 -9.04 -17.37
C LEU A 123 -7.83 -8.25 -18.66
N TYR A 124 -8.20 -8.93 -19.74
CA TYR A 124 -8.83 -8.27 -20.87
C TYR A 124 -10.35 -8.20 -20.66
N PRO A 125 -11.01 -7.07 -21.01
CA PRO A 125 -12.46 -6.96 -20.91
C PRO A 125 -13.17 -8.13 -21.60
N GLY A 126 -14.14 -8.74 -20.92
CA GLY A 126 -14.89 -9.90 -21.41
C GLY A 126 -14.22 -11.26 -21.20
N GLN A 127 -13.00 -11.29 -20.65
CA GLN A 127 -12.28 -12.52 -20.32
C GLN A 127 -12.28 -12.79 -18.81
N LYS A 128 -11.83 -13.99 -18.41
CA LYS A 128 -11.54 -14.30 -17.01
C LYS A 128 -10.16 -13.74 -16.64
N PRO A 129 -9.92 -13.37 -15.36
CA PRO A 129 -8.60 -12.97 -14.90
C PRO A 129 -7.57 -14.08 -15.12
N GLU A 130 -6.42 -13.74 -15.68
CA GLU A 130 -5.24 -14.59 -15.78
C GLU A 130 -4.28 -14.27 -14.63
N LEU A 131 -3.77 -15.30 -13.97
CA LEU A 131 -2.70 -15.15 -13.00
C LEU A 131 -1.36 -14.99 -13.72
N LEU A 132 -0.69 -13.86 -13.52
CA LEU A 132 0.64 -13.61 -14.05
C LEU A 132 1.73 -14.17 -13.13
N VAL A 133 1.67 -13.83 -11.84
CA VAL A 133 2.62 -14.34 -10.82
C VAL A 133 2.09 -14.18 -9.40
N ASN A 134 2.29 -15.19 -8.56
CA ASN A 134 1.92 -15.19 -7.14
C ASN A 134 3.02 -15.70 -6.19
N GLN A 135 4.22 -15.97 -6.71
CA GLN A 135 5.32 -16.51 -5.92
C GLN A 135 6.68 -16.09 -6.47
N TYR A 136 7.66 -16.01 -5.57
CA TYR A 136 9.06 -15.77 -5.89
C TYR A 136 9.93 -16.77 -5.12
N LYS A 137 10.83 -17.48 -5.83
CA LYS A 137 11.67 -18.55 -5.26
C LYS A 137 10.86 -19.58 -4.44
N ALA A 138 9.74 -20.03 -5.02
CA ALA A 138 8.78 -20.96 -4.41
C ALA A 138 8.13 -20.49 -3.09
N LYS A 139 8.22 -19.20 -2.77
CA LYS A 139 7.51 -18.58 -1.64
C LYS A 139 6.38 -17.69 -2.17
N PRO A 140 5.17 -17.78 -1.61
CA PRO A 140 4.06 -16.91 -2.01
C PRO A 140 4.40 -15.41 -1.88
N LEU A 141 3.82 -14.61 -2.75
CA LEU A 141 3.62 -13.18 -2.53
C LEU A 141 2.44 -13.05 -1.56
N LEU A 142 2.67 -12.50 -0.37
CA LEU A 142 1.67 -12.49 0.69
C LEU A 142 0.80 -11.24 0.66
N PHE A 143 1.29 -10.16 0.05
CA PHE A 143 0.65 -8.85 0.10
C PHE A 143 1.06 -8.00 -1.10
N THR A 144 0.71 -8.45 -2.31
CA THR A 144 0.89 -7.69 -3.55
C THR A 144 -0.02 -6.45 -3.54
N ASN A 145 0.56 -5.26 -3.64
CA ASN A 145 -0.13 -4.04 -3.23
C ASN A 145 -0.39 -3.07 -4.38
N HIS A 146 0.66 -2.49 -4.96
CA HIS A 146 0.51 -1.54 -6.06
C HIS A 146 1.36 -1.96 -7.26
N LEU A 147 1.04 -1.41 -8.43
CA LEU A 147 1.76 -1.64 -9.67
C LEU A 147 1.78 -0.42 -10.59
N ASP A 148 2.74 -0.38 -11.50
CA ASP A 148 2.76 0.49 -12.66
C ASP A 148 3.36 -0.25 -13.86
N VAL A 149 3.10 0.22 -15.07
CA VAL A 149 3.50 -0.45 -16.31
C VAL A 149 4.17 0.53 -17.28
N THR A 150 5.28 0.11 -17.86
CA THR A 150 5.97 0.89 -18.90
C THR A 150 5.22 0.81 -20.23
N ARG A 151 5.56 1.71 -21.16
CA ARG A 151 5.02 1.70 -22.52
C ARG A 151 5.28 0.40 -23.28
N ASP A 152 6.38 -0.29 -22.99
CA ASP A 152 6.72 -1.60 -23.59
C ASP A 152 6.11 -2.80 -22.82
N GLY A 153 5.34 -2.54 -21.76
CA GLY A 153 4.55 -3.55 -21.06
C GLY A 153 5.27 -4.27 -19.93
N LEU A 154 6.42 -3.78 -19.47
CA LEU A 154 7.09 -4.28 -18.27
C LEU A 154 6.34 -3.78 -17.02
N ILE A 155 6.00 -4.71 -16.13
CA ILE A 155 5.17 -4.41 -14.95
C ILE A 155 6.07 -4.30 -13.74
N TYR A 156 6.04 -3.17 -13.06
CA TYR A 156 6.68 -2.98 -11.75
C TYR A 156 5.63 -3.06 -10.67
N PHE A 157 5.89 -3.80 -9.60
CA PHE A 157 4.91 -3.95 -8.53
C PHE A 157 5.57 -4.21 -7.17
N THR A 158 4.82 -3.92 -6.11
CA THR A 158 5.25 -4.13 -4.73
C THR A 158 4.63 -5.36 -4.11
N ASP A 159 5.42 -6.03 -3.27
CA ASP A 159 4.93 -6.95 -2.25
C ASP A 159 5.25 -6.34 -0.89
N THR A 160 4.20 -5.94 -0.16
CA THR A 160 4.30 -5.10 1.04
C THR A 160 5.14 -5.74 2.12
N SER A 161 4.94 -7.04 2.34
CA SER A 161 5.56 -7.79 3.42
C SER A 161 5.70 -9.26 3.05
N THR A 162 6.90 -9.78 3.22
CA THR A 162 7.18 -11.23 3.18
C THR A 162 6.71 -11.99 4.41
N ARG A 163 6.12 -11.31 5.41
CA ARG A 163 5.74 -11.91 6.70
C ARG A 163 4.25 -11.84 7.01
N PHE A 164 3.60 -10.73 6.68
CA PHE A 164 2.22 -10.50 7.08
C PHE A 164 1.33 -10.25 5.85
N PRO A 165 0.24 -11.02 5.67
CA PRO A 165 -0.75 -10.72 4.65
C PRO A 165 -1.57 -9.48 5.03
N LEU A 166 -2.37 -8.96 4.10
CA LEU A 166 -3.23 -7.79 4.32
C LEU A 166 -4.08 -7.89 5.58
N ALA A 167 -4.63 -9.07 5.92
CA ALA A 167 -5.45 -9.25 7.13
C ALA A 167 -4.71 -8.93 8.44
N HIS A 168 -3.37 -8.90 8.41
CA HIS A 168 -2.49 -8.61 9.54
C HIS A 168 -1.55 -7.42 9.25
N TYR A 169 -1.95 -6.48 8.38
CA TYR A 169 -1.10 -5.35 7.97
C TYR A 169 -0.60 -4.50 9.16
N THR A 170 -1.41 -4.36 10.22
CA THR A 170 -1.02 -3.63 11.44
C THR A 170 0.17 -4.27 12.15
N ALA A 171 0.34 -5.58 12.01
CA ALA A 171 1.48 -6.32 12.55
C ALA A 171 2.78 -5.89 11.86
N ASP A 172 2.78 -5.66 10.54
CA ASP A 172 3.96 -5.22 9.79
C ASP A 172 4.35 -3.77 10.17
N ILE A 173 3.35 -2.88 10.31
CA ILE A 173 3.57 -1.51 10.78
C ILE A 173 4.16 -1.50 12.19
N LEU A 174 3.59 -2.27 13.12
CA LEU A 174 4.07 -2.36 14.50
C LEU A 174 5.41 -3.09 14.60
N GLU A 175 5.70 -4.02 13.71
CA GLU A 175 7.01 -4.66 13.65
C GLU A 175 8.08 -3.69 13.15
N ASN A 176 7.73 -2.87 12.16
CA ASN A 176 8.62 -1.90 11.52
C ASN A 176 9.92 -2.54 11.04
N ARG A 177 9.81 -3.65 10.31
CA ARG A 177 10.95 -4.30 9.66
C ARG A 177 10.93 -4.11 8.15
N PRO A 178 12.10 -4.19 7.50
CA PRO A 178 12.23 -4.01 6.06
C PRO A 178 11.78 -5.28 5.30
N ASN A 179 10.52 -5.68 5.44
CA ASN A 179 9.98 -6.93 4.91
C ASN A 179 9.49 -6.84 3.46
N GLY A 180 9.41 -5.64 2.90
CA GLY A 180 8.82 -5.36 1.59
C GLY A 180 9.80 -5.47 0.43
N ARG A 181 9.25 -5.66 -0.77
CA ARG A 181 9.98 -5.93 -2.00
C ARG A 181 9.37 -5.17 -3.19
N LEU A 182 10.23 -4.83 -4.14
CA LEU A 182 9.89 -4.30 -5.47
C LEU A 182 10.34 -5.31 -6.53
N PHE A 183 9.45 -5.60 -7.46
CA PHE A 183 9.70 -6.51 -8.56
C PHE A 183 9.49 -5.84 -9.91
N SER A 184 10.15 -6.36 -10.95
CA SER A 184 9.69 -6.24 -12.34
C SER A 184 9.27 -7.60 -12.88
N TYR A 185 8.22 -7.59 -13.70
CA TYR A 185 7.69 -8.77 -14.37
C TYR A 185 7.48 -8.49 -15.85
N ASN A 186 8.05 -9.35 -16.69
CA ASN A 186 7.84 -9.32 -18.13
C ASN A 186 6.74 -10.33 -18.50
N PRO A 187 5.56 -9.89 -18.98
CA PRO A 187 4.45 -10.80 -19.29
C PRO A 187 4.70 -11.68 -20.52
N VAL A 188 5.66 -11.33 -21.39
CA VAL A 188 6.02 -12.11 -22.58
C VAL A 188 6.99 -13.23 -22.22
N SER A 189 8.11 -12.91 -21.57
CA SER A 189 9.11 -13.91 -21.16
C SER A 189 8.72 -14.65 -19.87
N LYS A 190 7.70 -14.15 -19.15
CA LYS A 190 7.27 -14.62 -17.83
C LYS A 190 8.36 -14.56 -16.77
N GLN A 191 9.39 -13.73 -16.99
CA GLN A 191 10.48 -13.55 -16.04
C GLN A 191 10.09 -12.55 -14.96
N LEU A 192 10.37 -12.92 -13.71
CA LEU A 192 10.21 -12.10 -12.52
C LEU A 192 11.59 -11.77 -11.94
N TYR A 193 11.88 -10.49 -11.78
CA TYR A 193 13.13 -10.00 -11.17
C TYR A 193 12.85 -9.24 -9.90
N LEU A 194 13.58 -9.57 -8.83
CA LEU A 194 13.63 -8.76 -7.61
C LEU A 194 14.57 -7.59 -7.86
N LEU A 195 14.05 -6.36 -7.77
CA LEU A 195 14.82 -5.14 -8.02
C LEU A 195 15.33 -4.52 -6.73
N LEU A 196 14.46 -4.46 -5.72
CA LEU A 196 14.79 -3.91 -4.42
C LEU A 196 14.10 -4.74 -3.35
N GLU A 197 14.83 -5.06 -2.29
CA GLU A 197 14.29 -5.62 -1.06
C GLU A 197 14.66 -4.72 0.11
N GLY A 198 14.13 -5.04 1.28
CA GLY A 198 14.42 -4.25 2.46
C GLY A 198 13.58 -2.98 2.57
N LEU A 199 12.38 -2.98 1.97
CA LEU A 199 11.44 -1.86 2.04
C LEU A 199 10.55 -1.97 3.27
N TYR A 200 10.23 -0.83 3.88
CA TYR A 200 9.37 -0.76 5.06
C TYR A 200 7.90 -0.54 4.69
N PHE A 201 7.12 -1.62 4.64
CA PHE A 201 5.74 -1.60 4.15
C PHE A 201 5.68 -1.01 2.73
N ALA A 202 6.18 -1.78 1.75
CA ALA A 202 6.26 -1.35 0.36
C ALA A 202 4.86 -1.17 -0.23
N ASN A 203 4.50 0.07 -0.57
CA ASN A 203 3.11 0.40 -0.92
C ASN A 203 3.00 0.87 -2.38
N GLY A 204 2.54 2.11 -2.63
CA GLY A 204 2.43 2.70 -3.96
C GLY A 204 3.74 2.71 -4.75
N VAL A 205 3.61 2.55 -6.07
CA VAL A 205 4.70 2.74 -7.06
C VAL A 205 4.22 3.58 -8.23
N ALA A 206 5.11 4.42 -8.77
CA ALA A 206 4.82 5.21 -9.97
C ALA A 206 6.07 5.45 -10.82
N LEU A 207 5.96 5.23 -12.13
CA LEU A 207 7.01 5.48 -13.12
C LEU A 207 7.13 6.98 -13.44
N SER A 208 8.38 7.42 -13.60
CA SER A 208 8.70 8.71 -14.25
C SER A 208 8.21 8.77 -15.69
N ALA A 209 8.06 9.98 -16.22
CA ALA A 209 7.51 10.19 -17.56
C ALA A 209 8.37 9.54 -18.66
N ASP A 210 9.69 9.57 -18.50
CA ASP A 210 10.67 8.97 -19.42
C ASP A 210 11.05 7.52 -19.03
N GLU A 211 10.42 6.99 -17.98
CA GLU A 211 10.68 5.67 -17.40
C GLU A 211 12.17 5.49 -17.02
N SER A 212 12.86 6.56 -16.65
CA SER A 212 14.25 6.52 -16.18
C SER A 212 14.38 6.10 -14.72
N PHE A 213 13.35 6.34 -13.92
CA PHE A 213 13.22 5.90 -12.53
C PHE A 213 11.76 5.58 -12.17
N LEU A 214 11.57 4.96 -11.02
CA LEU A 214 10.26 4.80 -10.37
C LEU A 214 10.33 5.26 -8.91
N LEU A 215 9.21 5.72 -8.37
CA LEU A 215 9.04 6.03 -6.95
C LEU A 215 8.39 4.85 -6.22
N ILE A 216 8.76 4.64 -4.96
CA ILE A 216 8.17 3.62 -4.06
C ILE A 216 7.87 4.25 -2.70
N ASN A 217 6.66 4.05 -2.20
CA ASN A 217 6.29 4.45 -0.85
C ASN A 217 6.71 3.42 0.20
N GLU A 218 7.23 3.92 1.33
CA GLU A 218 7.46 3.16 2.55
C GLU A 218 6.55 3.70 3.66
N THR A 219 5.35 3.13 3.75
CA THR A 219 4.27 3.62 4.61
C THR A 219 4.69 3.70 6.08
N SER A 220 5.44 2.71 6.57
CA SER A 220 5.84 2.64 7.98
C SER A 220 7.10 3.45 8.31
N ARG A 221 7.69 4.15 7.33
CA ARG A 221 8.83 5.06 7.51
C ARG A 221 8.54 6.50 7.08
N TYR A 222 7.29 6.80 6.70
CA TYR A 222 6.87 8.14 6.30
C TYR A 222 7.71 8.71 5.15
N ARG A 223 8.09 7.90 4.18
CA ARG A 223 9.03 8.33 3.13
C ARG A 223 8.74 7.70 1.78
N ILE A 224 9.36 8.29 0.77
CA ILE A 224 9.34 7.85 -0.62
C ILE A 224 10.78 7.60 -1.04
N ARG A 225 11.04 6.47 -1.70
CA ARG A 225 12.32 6.18 -2.36
C ARG A 225 12.20 6.37 -3.86
N ARG A 226 13.31 6.70 -4.50
CA ARG A 226 13.49 6.69 -5.95
C ARG A 226 14.40 5.53 -6.31
N TYR A 227 14.00 4.69 -7.25
CA TYR A 227 14.80 3.60 -7.79
C TYR A 227 15.09 3.88 -9.27
N TRP A 228 16.37 3.95 -9.63
CA TRP A 228 16.82 4.29 -10.98
C TRP A 228 16.75 3.05 -11.89
N LEU A 229 16.00 3.17 -12.98
CA LEU A 229 15.79 2.11 -13.98
C LEU A 229 16.78 2.21 -15.14
N LYS A 230 17.19 3.43 -15.50
CA LYS A 230 18.05 3.71 -16.65
C LYS A 230 19.17 4.67 -16.26
N GLY A 231 20.17 4.78 -17.15
CA GLY A 231 21.29 5.69 -16.98
C GLY A 231 22.39 5.17 -16.05
N PRO A 232 23.39 6.01 -15.71
CA PRO A 232 24.58 5.59 -14.97
C PRO A 232 24.29 5.04 -13.56
N ARG A 233 23.16 5.43 -12.97
CA ARG A 233 22.72 5.00 -11.64
C ARG A 233 21.74 3.82 -11.66
N ALA A 234 21.51 3.21 -12.82
CA ALA A 234 20.54 2.11 -12.94
C ALA A 234 20.83 0.99 -11.92
N GLY A 235 19.81 0.60 -11.16
CA GLY A 235 19.92 -0.36 -10.06
C GLY A 235 20.18 0.26 -8.69
N GLU A 236 20.54 1.54 -8.63
CA GLU A 236 20.64 2.29 -7.37
C GLU A 236 19.29 2.84 -6.94
N ASP A 237 19.18 3.14 -5.66
CA ASP A 237 18.04 3.83 -5.08
C ASP A 237 18.47 4.89 -4.07
N GLU A 238 17.59 5.85 -3.80
CA GLU A 238 17.82 6.89 -2.81
C GLU A 238 16.51 7.36 -2.16
N ILE A 239 16.64 8.09 -1.05
CA ILE A 239 15.50 8.78 -0.44
C ILE A 239 15.09 9.94 -1.35
N PHE A 240 13.84 9.93 -1.79
CA PHE A 240 13.25 10.99 -2.59
C PHE A 240 12.64 12.08 -1.70
N ILE A 241 11.79 11.68 -0.76
CA ILE A 241 11.23 12.55 0.26
C ILE A 241 11.26 11.78 1.58
N ASP A 242 11.75 12.42 2.63
CA ASP A 242 11.76 11.86 3.98
C ASP A 242 10.79 12.59 4.90
N ASN A 243 10.47 11.95 6.04
CA ASN A 243 9.73 12.54 7.14
C ASN A 243 8.39 13.19 6.73
N LEU A 244 7.58 12.51 5.92
CA LEU A 244 6.26 12.98 5.51
C LEU A 244 5.34 13.23 6.73
N PRO A 245 4.39 14.17 6.62
CA PRO A 245 3.44 14.49 7.70
C PRO A 245 2.34 13.43 7.90
N GLY A 246 2.36 12.34 7.12
CA GLY A 246 1.37 11.28 7.14
C GLY A 246 1.93 9.95 6.66
N PHE A 247 1.06 8.94 6.61
CA PHE A 247 1.37 7.60 6.12
C PHE A 247 1.18 7.56 4.59
N PRO A 248 2.26 7.46 3.79
CA PRO A 248 2.15 7.42 2.33
C PRO A 248 1.58 6.10 1.84
N ASP A 249 0.71 6.17 0.83
CA ASP A 249 -0.07 5.03 0.33
C ASP A 249 0.08 4.88 -1.20
N ASN A 250 -0.98 5.03 -2.00
CA ASN A 250 -0.88 4.99 -3.46
C ASN A 250 -0.12 6.20 -4.04
N LEU A 251 0.62 5.92 -5.12
CA LEU A 251 1.33 6.89 -5.97
C LEU A 251 0.79 6.78 -7.39
N SER A 252 0.49 7.92 -8.01
CA SER A 252 0.14 7.96 -9.43
C SER A 252 0.77 9.16 -10.10
N ARG A 253 1.09 9.05 -11.39
CA ARG A 253 1.58 10.20 -12.16
C ARG A 253 0.42 10.83 -12.92
N GLY A 254 0.20 12.12 -12.69
CA GLY A 254 -0.78 12.92 -13.40
C GLY A 254 -0.31 13.33 -14.81
N PRO A 255 -1.23 13.79 -15.67
CA PRO A 255 -0.91 14.27 -17.02
C PRO A 255 0.06 15.47 -17.05
N SER A 256 0.09 16.28 -15.99
CA SER A 256 1.02 17.40 -15.82
C SER A 256 2.46 16.99 -15.54
N GLY A 257 2.72 15.70 -15.36
CA GLY A 257 4.03 15.17 -14.95
C GLY A 257 4.24 15.12 -13.43
N LEU A 258 3.33 15.70 -12.63
CA LEU A 258 3.39 15.58 -11.17
C LEU A 258 3.05 14.16 -10.71
N PHE A 259 3.74 13.69 -9.69
CA PHE A 259 3.32 12.54 -8.90
C PHE A 259 2.33 12.98 -7.83
N TRP A 260 1.23 12.25 -7.68
CA TRP A 260 0.27 12.42 -6.61
C TRP A 260 0.49 11.31 -5.59
N CYS A 261 0.84 11.69 -4.36
CA CYS A 261 0.97 10.79 -3.23
C CYS A 261 -0.23 10.96 -2.29
N ALA A 262 -0.99 9.88 -2.08
CA ALA A 262 -2.00 9.85 -1.03
C ALA A 262 -1.33 9.68 0.35
N LEU A 263 -1.80 10.45 1.33
CA LEU A 263 -1.50 10.28 2.75
C LEU A 263 -2.80 9.89 3.46
N VAL A 264 -2.93 8.62 3.83
CA VAL A 264 -4.21 8.06 4.34
C VAL A 264 -4.56 8.46 5.77
N SER A 265 -3.57 8.94 6.52
CA SER A 265 -3.74 9.54 7.84
C SER A 265 -2.55 10.46 8.11
N PRO A 266 -2.74 11.59 8.83
CA PRO A 266 -1.64 12.28 9.47
C PRO A 266 -0.90 11.35 10.43
N ARG A 267 0.35 11.70 10.72
CA ARG A 267 1.10 11.05 11.80
C ARG A 267 0.40 11.23 13.13
N LYS A 268 0.46 10.18 13.96
CA LYS A 268 -0.14 10.13 15.27
C LYS A 268 0.96 10.11 16.32
N PRO A 269 1.01 11.08 17.26
CA PRO A 269 2.04 11.12 18.29
C PRO A 269 2.13 9.83 19.10
N GLU A 270 1.01 9.14 19.30
CA GLU A 270 0.97 7.88 20.06
C GLU A 270 1.67 6.74 19.30
N ILE A 271 1.59 6.72 17.97
CA ILE A 271 2.31 5.73 17.15
C ILE A 271 3.79 6.04 17.19
N ASP A 272 4.17 7.31 16.95
CA ASP A 272 5.58 7.73 16.98
C ASP A 272 6.25 7.44 18.33
N PHE A 273 5.52 7.66 19.42
CA PHE A 273 5.99 7.42 20.79
C PHE A 273 6.35 5.96 21.05
N VAL A 274 5.62 5.00 20.47
CA VAL A 274 5.83 3.57 20.76
C VAL A 274 6.90 2.91 19.89
N MET A 275 7.26 3.51 18.74
CA MET A 275 8.25 2.94 17.80
C MET A 275 9.61 2.64 18.43
N PRO A 276 10.17 3.49 19.33
CA PRO A 276 11.45 3.21 19.99
C PRO A 276 11.41 2.02 20.95
N TYR A 277 10.23 1.53 21.34
CA TYR A 277 10.06 0.58 22.44
C TYR A 277 9.46 -0.76 21.96
N PRO A 278 10.27 -1.70 21.44
CA PRO A 278 9.80 -3.03 21.03
C PRO A 278 8.94 -3.80 22.06
N PRO A 279 9.27 -3.83 23.37
CA PRO A 279 8.44 -4.54 24.35
C PRO A 279 7.04 -3.94 24.47
N LEU A 280 6.91 -2.61 24.38
CA LEU A 280 5.64 -1.92 24.42
C LEU A 280 4.78 -2.22 23.19
N ARG A 281 5.38 -2.29 21.99
CA ARG A 281 4.66 -2.70 20.77
C ARG A 281 4.15 -4.14 20.83
N ARG A 282 4.93 -5.07 21.42
CA ARG A 282 4.44 -6.43 21.71
C ARG A 282 3.25 -6.40 22.66
N LEU A 283 3.28 -5.57 23.71
CA LEU A 283 2.14 -5.42 24.62
C LEU A 283 0.90 -4.88 23.89
N ILE A 284 1.04 -3.81 23.09
CA ILE A 284 -0.05 -3.21 22.31
C ILE A 284 -0.67 -4.23 21.35
N TYR A 285 0.14 -5.04 20.69
CA TYR A 285 -0.35 -6.05 19.74
C TYR A 285 -1.21 -7.14 20.40
N ARG A 286 -1.04 -7.39 21.70
CA ARG A 286 -1.87 -8.35 22.45
C ARG A 286 -3.22 -7.78 22.87
N ILE A 287 -3.36 -6.46 22.87
CA ILE A 287 -4.62 -5.81 23.21
C ILE A 287 -5.61 -6.08 22.06
N PRO A 288 -6.90 -6.38 22.34
CA PRO A 288 -7.91 -6.56 21.31
C PRO A 288 -7.93 -5.40 20.31
N GLU A 289 -8.02 -5.70 19.02
CA GLU A 289 -7.93 -4.73 17.90
C GLU A 289 -8.85 -3.52 18.08
N ARG A 290 -10.05 -3.73 18.65
CA ARG A 290 -11.02 -2.65 18.91
C ARG A 290 -10.49 -1.53 19.83
N LEU A 291 -9.49 -1.83 20.66
CA LEU A 291 -8.87 -0.91 21.60
C LEU A 291 -7.50 -0.39 21.11
N GLN A 292 -6.97 -0.93 20.01
CA GLN A 292 -5.71 -0.46 19.44
C GLN A 292 -5.90 0.91 18.77
N PRO A 293 -4.84 1.74 18.67
CA PRO A 293 -4.91 3.01 17.95
C PRO A 293 -5.39 2.84 16.51
N LYS A 294 -6.44 3.57 16.13
CA LYS A 294 -6.97 3.58 14.76
C LYS A 294 -6.45 4.77 13.96
N ALA A 295 -6.39 4.60 12.63
CA ALA A 295 -6.13 5.68 11.70
C ALA A 295 -7.13 6.83 11.89
N THR A 296 -6.64 8.06 11.74
CA THR A 296 -7.51 9.24 11.74
C THR A 296 -8.27 9.28 10.42
N ARG A 297 -9.58 9.52 10.44
CA ARG A 297 -10.38 9.71 9.22
C ARG A 297 -10.14 11.08 8.59
N TYR A 298 -8.91 11.28 8.13
CA TYR A 298 -8.47 12.48 7.43
C TYR A 298 -7.38 12.06 6.46
N ALA A 299 -7.65 12.16 5.17
CA ALA A 299 -6.68 11.89 4.13
C ALA A 299 -6.40 13.18 3.36
N PHE A 300 -5.21 13.27 2.77
CA PHE A 300 -4.83 14.38 1.92
C PHE A 300 -3.82 13.89 0.87
N VAL A 301 -3.61 14.68 -0.18
CA VAL A 301 -2.72 14.34 -1.28
C VAL A 301 -1.61 15.38 -1.41
N LEU A 302 -0.42 14.93 -1.80
CA LEU A 302 0.70 15.79 -2.14
C LEU A 302 0.98 15.70 -3.64
N GLY A 303 1.14 16.83 -4.30
CA GLY A 303 1.65 16.90 -5.67
C GLY A 303 3.16 17.13 -5.64
N LEU A 304 3.93 16.21 -6.23
CA LEU A 304 5.38 16.15 -6.19
C LEU A 304 5.92 16.28 -7.62
N ASN A 305 6.91 17.15 -7.83
CA ASN A 305 7.63 17.19 -9.11
C ASN A 305 8.72 16.11 -9.13
N GLU A 306 9.58 16.06 -10.15
CA GLU A 306 10.66 15.06 -10.23
C GLU A 306 11.83 15.31 -9.25
N GLN A 307 11.80 16.42 -8.51
CA GLN A 307 12.82 16.84 -7.55
C GLN A 307 12.39 16.67 -6.09
N GLY A 308 11.09 16.46 -5.82
CA GLY A 308 10.53 16.31 -4.47
C GLY A 308 9.59 17.44 -4.13
#